data_AF-A0A8K0D3R4-F1
#
_entry.id   AF-A0A8K0D3R4-F1
#
_cell.length_a   1.000
_cell.length_b   1.000
_cell.length_c   1.000
_cell.angle_alpha   90.00
_cell.angle_beta   90.00
_cell.angle_gamma   90.00
#
_symmetry.space_group_name_H-M   'P 1'
#
loop_
_entity.id
_entity.type
_entity.pdbx_description
1 polymer ?
#
loop_
_entity_poly.entity_id
_entity_poly.type
_entity_poly.pdbx_seq_one_letter_code
_entity_poly.pdbx_strand_id
1 'polypeptide(L)'
;MPKVPDPVLNNIRCANCKKWLSCGPVRLLPNGGSICGRCSNYRQGPRDQYRHFAFEALACYFKFPCKHWERYCPEALSFKKALQHEDRCVYGSACTTFFSHPSAACKAKRRLDVRAAIKLEVIPDEVLEYLRCGNCAGYLSCIPVYVCRDGTSICHRCSAQVQQPAPEFIRDPSFEAFADMMIFPCIFRYRGCTQYFKFGEQSWEHEIECPYGKPYVREKPQSRQPEHEIRQESLQHKERGVIETHSGHIYATITPNAPVFARPTNKQGKDIFLDEFQRHRENLASKWGRPNDGLPQEEFQHPRNSNSRLPERAVNSSFSPADGVIKPQQGTVYENMGYGSELIHELKYKQQLRMSGTPEYLNGAEGRRGSGMENANSYYNKEREQRKMEYSVYG
;
A
#
# COMPACT_ATOMS: atom_id res chain seq x y z
N MET A 1 10.56 14.40 -4.41
CA MET A 1 9.37 14.10 -3.56
C MET A 1 8.15 14.75 -4.19
N PRO A 2 7.20 13.95 -4.68
CA PRO A 2 5.94 14.44 -5.24
C PRO A 2 5.08 15.13 -4.18
N LYS A 3 4.20 16.06 -4.61
CA LYS A 3 3.17 16.63 -3.73
C LYS A 3 2.01 15.66 -3.61
N VAL A 4 1.36 15.60 -2.46
CA VAL A 4 0.11 14.84 -2.31
C VAL A 4 -0.98 15.50 -3.15
N PRO A 5 -1.66 14.78 -4.06
CA PRO A 5 -2.82 15.26 -4.79
C PRO A 5 -3.96 15.67 -3.84
N ASP A 6 -4.65 16.74 -4.24
CA ASP A 6 -5.76 17.34 -3.51
C ASP A 6 -6.93 16.40 -3.21
N PRO A 7 -7.34 15.48 -4.11
CA PRO A 7 -8.36 14.47 -3.80
C PRO A 7 -7.96 13.57 -2.63
N VAL A 8 -6.69 13.18 -2.57
CA VAL A 8 -6.17 12.31 -1.52
C VAL A 8 -6.07 13.05 -0.19
N LEU A 9 -5.63 14.33 -0.21
CA LEU A 9 -5.58 15.19 0.97
C LEU A 9 -6.92 15.26 1.73
N ASN A 10 -8.06 15.13 1.03
CA ASN A 10 -9.38 15.13 1.66
C ASN A 10 -9.66 13.86 2.47
N ASN A 11 -9.09 12.71 2.07
CA ASN A 11 -9.29 11.42 2.72
C ASN A 11 -8.31 11.19 3.90
N ILE A 12 -7.22 11.97 3.97
CA ILE A 12 -6.16 11.82 4.99
C ILE A 12 -6.20 12.94 6.04
N ARG A 13 -7.37 13.12 6.65
CA ARG A 13 -7.58 14.14 7.69
C ARG A 13 -7.55 13.54 9.09
N CYS A 14 -6.96 14.30 10.01
CA CYS A 14 -6.98 13.98 11.42
C CYS A 14 -8.43 13.96 11.94
N ALA A 15 -8.85 12.83 12.50
CA ALA A 15 -10.18 12.65 13.08
C ALA A 15 -10.51 13.71 14.13
N ASN A 16 -9.50 14.13 14.92
CA ASN A 16 -9.62 15.17 15.93
C ASN A 16 -9.60 16.60 15.34
N CYS A 17 -8.44 17.11 14.89
CA CYS A 17 -8.32 18.52 14.48
C CYS A 17 -8.76 18.83 13.04
N LYS A 18 -9.19 17.83 12.26
CA LYS A 18 -9.62 17.92 10.84
C LYS A 18 -8.57 18.46 9.85
N LYS A 19 -7.34 18.74 10.31
CA LYS A 19 -6.17 19.08 9.48
C LYS A 19 -5.58 17.83 8.83
N TRP A 20 -4.79 18.01 7.79
CA TRP A 20 -4.10 16.89 7.11
C TRP A 20 -3.15 16.14 8.06
N LEU A 21 -3.06 14.83 7.87
CA LEU A 21 -2.12 13.92 8.54
C LEU A 21 -0.70 14.12 7.99
N SER A 22 -0.17 15.33 8.10
CA SER A 22 1.11 15.74 7.50
C SER A 22 2.29 15.75 8.49
N CYS A 23 2.12 15.24 9.70
CA CYS A 23 3.19 15.09 10.68
C CYS A 23 2.96 13.90 11.62
N GLY A 24 4.07 13.30 12.06
CA GLY A 24 4.06 12.17 13.00
C GLY A 24 4.09 12.59 14.49
N PRO A 25 3.88 11.65 15.41
CA PRO A 25 3.39 10.29 15.14
C PRO A 25 1.93 10.31 14.68
N VAL A 26 1.55 9.37 13.83
CA VAL A 26 0.15 9.15 13.43
C VAL A 26 -0.38 7.94 14.17
N ARG A 27 -1.59 8.06 14.72
CA ARG A 27 -2.21 6.99 15.51
C ARG A 27 -3.58 6.64 14.95
N LEU A 28 -3.88 5.35 14.86
CA LEU A 28 -5.17 4.83 14.45
C LEU A 28 -6.07 4.63 15.67
N LEU A 29 -7.33 5.06 15.56
CA LEU A 29 -8.39 4.90 16.56
C LEU A 29 -9.20 3.63 16.29
N PRO A 30 -9.90 3.07 17.30
CA PRO A 30 -10.75 1.90 17.12
C PRO A 30 -11.85 2.04 16.04
N ASN A 31 -12.27 3.27 15.74
CA ASN A 31 -13.24 3.55 14.69
C ASN A 31 -12.64 3.67 13.28
N GLY A 32 -11.35 3.36 13.09
CA GLY A 32 -10.61 3.51 11.83
C GLY A 32 -10.17 4.95 11.52
N GLY A 33 -10.50 5.92 12.39
CA GLY A 33 -10.03 7.30 12.24
C GLY A 33 -8.55 7.44 12.61
N SER A 34 -7.81 8.29 11.89
CA SER A 34 -6.40 8.59 12.23
C SER A 34 -6.24 9.93 12.94
N ILE A 35 -5.36 10.03 13.93
CA ILE A 35 -4.99 11.26 14.64
C ILE A 35 -3.54 11.64 14.32
N CYS A 36 -3.29 12.93 14.08
CA CYS A 36 -1.93 13.45 13.85
C CYS A 36 -1.17 13.80 15.14
N GLY A 37 0.15 13.91 15.05
CA GLY A 37 1.03 14.25 16.17
C GLY A 37 0.82 15.63 16.80
N ARG A 38 0.03 16.52 16.16
CA ARG A 38 -0.31 17.84 16.70
C ARG A 38 -1.32 17.77 17.84
N CYS A 39 -2.12 16.71 17.89
CA CYS A 39 -3.18 16.60 18.88
C CYS A 39 -2.61 16.10 20.22
N SER A 40 -1.97 17.02 20.95
CA SER A 40 -1.26 16.79 22.22
C SER A 40 -2.12 16.12 23.30
N ASN A 41 -3.43 16.40 23.33
CA ASN A 41 -4.35 15.82 24.31
C ASN A 41 -4.50 14.30 24.17
N TYR A 42 -4.05 13.72 23.05
CA TYR A 42 -4.01 12.28 22.86
C TYR A 42 -2.65 11.66 23.17
N ARG A 43 -1.65 12.42 23.67
CA ARG A 43 -0.43 11.81 24.20
C ARG A 43 -0.73 10.86 25.36
N GLN A 44 -1.75 11.18 26.16
CA GLN A 44 -2.32 10.32 27.22
C GLN A 44 -3.61 9.61 26.75
N GLY A 45 -3.81 9.46 25.44
CA GLY A 45 -5.05 8.95 24.87
C GLY A 45 -5.48 7.59 25.41
N PRO A 46 -6.73 7.16 25.14
CA PRO A 46 -7.22 5.84 25.50
C PRO A 46 -6.18 4.77 25.13
N ARG A 47 -6.04 3.75 25.99
CA ARG A 47 -5.03 2.68 25.87
C ARG A 47 -5.03 2.00 24.48
N ASP A 48 -6.10 2.18 23.71
CA ASP A 48 -6.36 1.57 22.41
C ASP A 48 -5.99 2.49 21.23
N GLN A 49 -4.81 3.12 21.29
CA GLN A 49 -4.26 3.89 20.15
C GLN A 49 -3.01 3.24 19.60
N TYR A 50 -3.02 2.97 18.30
CA TYR A 50 -1.94 2.22 17.66
C TYR A 50 -1.14 3.14 16.75
N ARG A 51 0.18 3.16 16.92
CA ARG A 51 1.05 3.94 16.02
C ARG A 51 1.01 3.33 14.64
N HIS A 52 0.91 4.21 13.65
CA HIS A 52 0.61 3.81 12.30
C HIS A 52 1.85 3.88 11.40
N PHE A 53 2.74 2.90 11.53
CA PHE A 53 4.07 2.91 10.91
C PHE A 53 4.03 2.86 9.37
N ALA A 54 3.19 2.00 8.79
CA ALA A 54 3.06 1.86 7.34
C ALA A 54 2.67 3.19 6.66
N PHE A 55 1.68 3.89 7.21
CA PHE A 55 1.31 5.23 6.77
C PHE A 55 2.43 6.25 6.96
N GLU A 56 3.10 6.28 8.12
CA GLU A 56 4.21 7.22 8.35
C GLU A 56 5.33 7.02 7.32
N ALA A 57 5.64 5.77 6.96
CA ALA A 57 6.63 5.43 5.94
C ALA A 57 6.23 5.96 4.55
N LEU A 58 4.97 5.72 4.12
CA LEU A 58 4.44 6.28 2.87
C LEU A 58 4.42 7.81 2.88
N ALA A 59 3.91 8.41 3.96
CA ALA A 59 3.81 9.86 4.12
C ALA A 59 5.20 10.53 4.04
N CYS A 60 6.25 9.87 4.53
CA CYS A 60 7.62 10.37 4.41
C CYS A 60 8.11 10.50 2.97
N TYR A 61 7.45 9.91 1.97
CA TYR A 61 7.83 10.04 0.55
C TYR A 61 7.24 11.29 -0.13
N PHE A 62 6.19 11.87 0.44
CA PHE A 62 5.47 13.00 -0.16
C PHE A 62 5.77 14.35 0.51
N LYS A 63 5.44 15.42 -0.21
CA LYS A 63 5.35 16.78 0.31
C LYS A 63 3.90 17.13 0.58
N PHE A 64 3.65 17.65 1.78
CA PHE A 64 2.35 18.13 2.23
C PHE A 64 2.28 19.65 2.18
N PRO A 65 1.14 20.23 1.83
CA PRO A 65 0.92 21.65 2.03
C PRO A 65 1.01 22.02 3.51
N CYS A 66 1.57 23.19 3.81
CA CYS A 66 1.59 23.75 5.16
C CYS A 66 0.17 23.84 5.76
N LYS A 67 -0.02 23.65 7.08
CA LYS A 67 -1.35 23.81 7.72
C LYS A 67 -1.98 25.19 7.49
N HIS A 68 -1.16 26.20 7.18
CA HIS A 68 -1.58 27.56 6.86
C HIS A 68 -1.69 27.82 5.35
N TRP A 69 -1.80 26.76 4.54
CA TRP A 69 -1.98 26.84 3.09
C TRP A 69 -3.16 27.72 2.66
N GLU A 70 -4.28 27.64 3.38
CA GLU A 70 -5.47 28.49 3.16
C GLU A 70 -5.16 29.98 3.35
N ARG A 71 -4.12 30.31 4.13
CA ARG A 71 -3.58 31.66 4.36
C ARG A 71 -2.41 31.98 3.43
N TYR A 72 -2.29 31.29 2.30
CA TYR A 72 -1.30 31.52 1.25
C TYR A 72 0.14 31.11 1.56
N CYS A 73 0.40 30.38 2.63
CA CYS A 73 1.72 29.77 2.79
C CYS A 73 2.04 28.92 1.54
N PRO A 74 3.09 29.24 0.76
CA PRO A 74 3.38 28.53 -0.48
C PRO A 74 4.13 27.21 -0.26
N GLU A 75 4.58 26.96 0.97
CA GLU A 75 5.47 25.86 1.30
C GLU A 75 4.81 24.49 1.19
N ALA A 76 5.54 23.58 0.54
CA ALA A 76 5.23 22.16 0.46
C ALA A 76 6.33 21.39 1.20
N LEU A 77 5.97 20.80 2.34
CA LEU A 77 6.87 20.35 3.39
C LEU A 77 6.96 18.83 3.40
N SER A 78 8.14 18.27 3.66
CA SER A 78 8.22 16.84 3.96
C SER A 78 7.58 16.54 5.31
N PHE A 79 7.08 15.32 5.48
CA PHE A 79 6.41 14.86 6.71
C PHE A 79 7.19 15.18 8.00
N LYS A 80 8.52 15.01 7.96
CA LYS A 80 9.42 15.30 9.11
C LYS A 80 9.62 16.80 9.37
N LYS A 81 9.57 17.64 8.34
CA LYS A 81 9.81 19.10 8.44
C LYS A 81 8.53 19.90 8.70
N ALA A 82 7.36 19.28 8.55
CA ALA A 82 6.07 19.96 8.67
C ALA A 82 5.91 20.67 10.02
N LEU A 83 6.20 19.99 11.13
CA LEU A 83 6.03 20.55 12.48
C LEU A 83 6.99 21.72 12.75
N GLN A 84 8.27 21.58 12.38
CA GLN A 84 9.27 22.63 12.56
C GLN A 84 8.95 23.90 11.77
N HIS A 85 8.49 23.74 10.52
CA HIS A 85 8.07 24.88 9.72
C HIS A 85 6.85 25.56 10.33
N GLU A 86 5.88 24.79 10.81
CA GLU A 86 4.66 25.31 11.40
C GLU A 86 4.90 26.24 12.59
N ASP A 87 5.91 25.95 13.42
CA ASP A 87 6.28 26.77 14.58
C ASP A 87 6.90 28.12 14.16
N ARG A 88 7.47 28.18 12.96
CA ARG A 88 8.15 29.36 12.40
C ARG A 88 7.41 29.98 11.22
N CYS A 89 6.20 29.50 10.93
CA CYS A 89 5.47 29.90 9.74
C CYS A 89 4.98 31.34 9.89
N VAL A 90 5.45 32.25 9.02
CA VAL A 90 5.04 33.67 9.02
C VAL A 90 3.53 33.84 8.86
N TYR A 91 2.87 32.88 8.20
CA TYR A 91 1.42 32.84 7.99
C TYR A 91 0.62 32.29 9.19
N GLY A 92 1.32 31.84 10.25
CA GLY A 92 0.72 31.31 11.46
C GLY A 92 0.14 32.39 12.37
N SER A 93 0.87 33.51 12.52
CA SER A 93 0.43 34.66 13.33
C SER A 93 -0.32 35.69 12.46
N ALA A 94 -1.46 36.16 12.97
CA ALA A 94 -2.30 37.13 12.28
C ALA A 94 -1.57 38.46 12.08
N CYS A 95 -0.87 38.94 13.12
CA CYS A 95 -0.13 40.20 13.07
C CYS A 95 1.02 40.14 12.06
N THR A 96 1.82 39.07 12.08
CA THR A 96 2.96 38.93 11.15
C THR A 96 2.51 38.86 9.69
N THR A 97 1.37 38.21 9.43
CA THR A 97 0.83 38.10 8.07
C THR A 97 0.43 39.47 7.52
N PHE A 98 -0.21 40.32 8.32
CA PHE A 98 -0.64 41.65 7.88
C PHE A 98 0.53 42.57 7.56
N PHE A 99 1.56 42.58 8.41
CA PHE A 99 2.73 43.45 8.20
C PHE A 99 3.71 42.92 7.14
N SER A 100 3.92 41.60 7.07
CA SER A 100 4.89 41.01 6.12
C SER A 100 4.30 40.78 4.73
N HIS A 101 2.98 40.55 4.65
CA HIS A 101 2.30 40.18 3.42
C HIS A 101 0.91 40.85 3.31
N PRO A 102 0.82 42.19 3.17
CA PRO A 102 -0.46 42.89 3.11
C PRO A 102 -1.36 42.39 1.96
N SER A 103 -0.77 41.95 0.85
CA SER A 103 -1.52 41.37 -0.28
C SER A 103 -2.19 40.03 0.03
N ALA A 104 -1.79 39.33 1.10
CA ALA A 104 -2.42 38.08 1.51
C ALA A 104 -3.83 38.31 2.11
N ALA A 105 -4.08 39.50 2.69
CA ALA A 105 -5.39 39.83 3.27
C ALA A 105 -6.49 40.01 2.21
N CYS A 106 -6.13 40.46 1.01
CA CYS A 106 -7.08 40.72 -0.07
C CYS A 106 -7.29 39.53 -1.02
N LYS A 107 -6.55 38.43 -0.86
CA LYS A 107 -6.69 37.25 -1.72
C LYS A 107 -7.86 36.39 -1.24
N ALA A 108 -8.57 35.75 -2.18
CA ALA A 108 -9.60 34.75 -1.89
C ALA A 108 -8.99 33.39 -1.52
N LYS A 109 -9.48 32.76 -0.44
CA LYS A 109 -8.91 31.54 0.15
C LYS A 109 -8.56 30.51 -0.93
N ARG A 110 -7.33 29.97 -0.90
CA ARG A 110 -6.94 28.88 -1.82
C ARG A 110 -7.89 27.70 -1.63
N ARG A 111 -8.42 27.19 -2.74
CA ARG A 111 -9.22 25.97 -2.77
C ARG A 111 -8.37 24.83 -3.31
N LEU A 112 -8.63 23.63 -2.79
CA LEU A 112 -8.04 22.41 -3.33
C LEU A 112 -8.69 22.10 -4.68
N ASP A 113 -7.87 21.76 -5.67
CA ASP A 113 -8.31 21.26 -6.96
C ASP A 113 -8.64 19.77 -6.86
N VAL A 114 -9.88 19.46 -6.47
CA VAL A 114 -10.39 18.10 -6.33
C VAL A 114 -10.46 17.35 -7.68
N ARG A 115 -10.21 18.03 -8.81
CA ARG A 115 -10.19 17.41 -10.15
C ARG A 115 -8.77 17.14 -10.66
N ALA A 116 -7.74 17.50 -9.90
CA ALA A 116 -6.36 17.23 -10.27
C ALA A 116 -6.16 15.72 -10.47
N ALA A 117 -5.62 15.34 -11.63
CA ALA A 117 -5.32 13.95 -11.95
C ALA A 117 -4.31 13.36 -10.95
N ILE A 118 -4.59 12.15 -10.46
CA ILE A 118 -3.68 11.41 -9.58
C ILE A 118 -2.61 10.77 -10.47
N LYS A 119 -1.38 11.25 -10.35
CA LYS A 119 -0.22 10.59 -10.96
C LYS A 119 0.21 9.43 -10.09
N LEU A 120 0.29 8.25 -10.66
CA LEU A 120 0.77 7.04 -9.98
C LEU A 120 2.30 7.07 -9.89
N GLU A 121 2.85 6.67 -8.75
CA GLU A 121 4.29 6.64 -8.48
C GLU A 121 4.74 5.22 -8.10
N VAL A 122 5.90 4.78 -8.60
CA VAL A 122 6.48 3.50 -8.18
C VAL A 122 7.01 3.65 -6.76
N ILE A 123 6.67 2.69 -5.90
CA ILE A 123 7.11 2.71 -4.52
C ILE A 123 8.62 2.40 -4.39
N PRO A 124 9.40 3.23 -3.67
CA PRO A 124 10.82 2.94 -3.43
C PRO A 124 11.02 1.68 -2.59
N ASP A 125 12.09 0.95 -2.87
CA ASP A 125 12.43 -0.30 -2.18
C ASP A 125 12.66 -0.13 -0.67
N GLU A 126 13.17 1.02 -0.24
CA GLU A 126 13.39 1.32 1.18
C GLU A 126 12.07 1.46 1.93
N VAL A 127 11.02 1.93 1.24
CA VAL A 127 9.67 2.09 1.82
C VAL A 127 8.95 0.74 1.86
N LEU A 128 9.18 -0.13 0.87
CA LEU A 128 8.55 -1.46 0.78
C LEU A 128 8.80 -2.33 2.01
N GLU A 129 9.94 -2.19 2.69
CA GLU A 129 10.23 -2.95 3.91
C GLU A 129 9.25 -2.63 5.04
N TYR A 130 8.86 -1.36 5.17
CA TYR A 130 7.87 -0.90 6.15
C TYR A 130 6.43 -1.23 5.74
N LEU A 131 6.21 -1.64 4.49
CA LEU A 131 4.91 -2.01 3.95
C LEU A 131 4.74 -3.52 3.83
N ARG A 132 5.35 -4.28 4.73
CA ARG A 132 5.15 -5.72 4.82
C ARG A 132 4.06 -6.06 5.82
N CYS A 133 3.25 -7.05 5.46
CA CYS A 133 2.30 -7.68 6.35
C CYS A 133 3.03 -8.36 7.50
N GLY A 134 2.65 -8.08 8.75
CA GLY A 134 3.23 -8.71 9.93
C GLY A 134 3.05 -10.23 9.98
N ASN A 135 2.06 -10.78 9.27
CA ASN A 135 1.79 -12.22 9.26
C ASN A 135 2.50 -12.98 8.11
N CYS A 136 2.30 -12.57 6.85
CA CYS A 136 2.88 -13.29 5.69
C CYS A 136 4.17 -12.67 5.14
N ALA A 137 4.62 -11.53 5.67
CA ALA A 137 5.74 -10.73 5.16
C ALA A 137 5.60 -10.25 3.69
N GLY A 138 4.46 -10.51 3.03
CA GLY A 138 4.13 -9.96 1.72
C GLY A 138 3.79 -8.47 1.79
N TYR A 139 3.86 -7.77 0.66
CA TYR A 139 3.56 -6.33 0.61
C TYR A 139 2.10 -6.04 0.95
N LEU A 140 1.82 -4.87 1.54
CA LEU A 140 0.46 -4.36 1.78
C LEU A 140 -0.14 -3.79 0.48
N SER A 141 -0.22 -4.62 -0.56
CA SER A 141 -0.61 -4.25 -1.94
C SER A 141 -2.10 -4.39 -2.26
N CYS A 142 -2.89 -4.94 -1.34
CA CYS A 142 -4.31 -5.27 -1.56
C CYS A 142 -5.20 -4.69 -0.47
N ILE A 143 -6.40 -4.28 -0.84
CA ILE A 143 -7.45 -3.85 0.08
C ILE A 143 -8.28 -5.03 0.60
N PRO A 144 -8.90 -4.92 1.78
CA PRO A 144 -8.62 -3.96 2.84
C PRO A 144 -7.28 -4.21 3.56
N VAL A 145 -6.71 -3.15 4.14
CA VAL A 145 -5.54 -3.25 5.04
C VAL A 145 -5.98 -3.00 6.48
N TYR A 146 -5.48 -3.85 7.37
CA TYR A 146 -5.80 -3.80 8.80
C TYR A 146 -4.57 -3.47 9.64
N VAL A 147 -4.79 -2.92 10.83
CA VAL A 147 -3.76 -2.70 11.83
C VAL A 147 -4.15 -3.43 13.12
N CYS A 148 -3.21 -4.18 13.67
CA CYS A 148 -3.31 -4.90 14.94
C CYS A 148 -3.06 -3.98 16.14
N ARG A 149 -3.35 -4.49 17.35
CA ARG A 149 -3.12 -3.75 18.60
C ARG A 149 -1.66 -3.45 18.92
N ASP A 150 -0.73 -4.19 18.33
CA ASP A 150 0.71 -3.92 18.42
C ASP A 150 1.19 -2.86 17.40
N GLY A 151 0.28 -2.35 16.56
CA GLY A 151 0.60 -1.44 15.46
C GLY A 151 1.12 -2.14 14.21
N THR A 152 1.16 -3.47 14.16
CA THR A 152 1.55 -4.21 12.95
C THR A 152 0.43 -4.16 11.92
N SER A 153 0.80 -3.94 10.66
CA SER A 153 -0.15 -3.93 9.55
C SER A 153 -0.34 -5.35 8.99
N ILE A 154 -1.58 -5.72 8.72
CA ILE A 154 -1.97 -7.04 8.21
C ILE A 154 -2.73 -6.85 6.89
N CYS A 155 -2.29 -7.56 5.86
CA CYS A 155 -2.95 -7.54 4.56
C CYS A 155 -4.24 -8.39 4.55
N HIS A 156 -5.10 -8.13 3.57
CA HIS A 156 -6.34 -8.88 3.37
C HIS A 156 -6.16 -10.41 3.29
N ARG A 157 -5.06 -10.91 2.69
CA ARG A 157 -4.76 -12.35 2.62
C ARG A 157 -4.81 -13.02 3.99
N CYS A 158 -4.25 -12.33 4.97
CA CYS A 158 -4.02 -12.88 6.30
C CYS A 158 -5.20 -12.62 7.23
N SER A 159 -6.01 -11.59 6.99
CA SER A 159 -7.16 -11.30 7.85
C SER A 159 -8.18 -12.45 7.89
N ALA A 160 -8.30 -13.23 6.81
CA ALA A 160 -9.18 -14.41 6.77
C ALA A 160 -8.62 -15.64 7.50
N GLN A 161 -7.29 -15.71 7.70
CA GLN A 161 -6.62 -16.87 8.30
C GLN A 161 -6.52 -16.78 9.82
N VAL A 162 -6.62 -15.58 10.38
CA VAL A 162 -6.61 -15.39 11.82
C VAL A 162 -7.97 -15.83 12.37
N GLN A 163 -8.01 -17.04 12.94
CA GLN A 163 -9.17 -17.58 13.64
C GLN A 163 -9.56 -16.61 14.76
N GLN A 164 -10.78 -16.06 14.71
CA GLN A 164 -11.32 -15.26 15.82
C GLN A 164 -11.45 -16.14 17.09
N PRO A 165 -11.25 -15.61 18.32
CA PRO A 165 -11.56 -14.24 18.76
C PRO A 165 -10.35 -13.44 19.27
N ALA A 166 -10.28 -12.16 18.89
CA ALA A 166 -9.27 -11.14 19.24
C ALA A 166 -7.92 -11.23 18.48
N PRO A 167 -7.25 -10.10 18.13
CA PRO A 167 -7.47 -8.69 18.51
C PRO A 167 -8.36 -7.92 17.51
N GLU A 168 -8.86 -6.75 17.92
CA GLU A 168 -9.61 -5.83 17.05
C GLU A 168 -8.74 -5.38 15.87
N PHE A 169 -8.87 -6.05 14.74
CA PHE A 169 -8.33 -5.58 13.47
C PHE A 169 -9.07 -4.31 13.07
N ILE A 170 -8.34 -3.20 13.05
CA ILE A 170 -8.91 -1.92 12.64
C ILE A 170 -8.56 -1.73 11.17
N ARG A 171 -9.58 -1.62 10.32
CA ARG A 171 -9.37 -1.25 8.92
C ARG A 171 -8.81 0.17 8.85
N ASP A 172 -7.87 0.36 7.94
CA ASP A 172 -7.12 1.58 7.84
C ASP A 172 -7.33 2.32 6.50
N PRO A 173 -8.39 3.14 6.41
CA PRO A 173 -8.72 3.85 5.20
C PRO A 173 -7.71 4.96 4.85
N SER A 174 -6.94 5.45 5.83
CA SER A 174 -5.96 6.52 5.60
C SER A 174 -4.73 6.01 4.85
N PHE A 175 -4.27 4.78 5.16
CA PHE A 175 -3.26 4.11 4.36
C PHE A 175 -3.76 3.73 2.99
N GLU A 176 -4.97 3.14 2.89
CA GLU A 176 -5.55 2.74 1.60
C GLU A 176 -5.65 3.92 0.63
N ALA A 177 -6.06 5.10 1.11
CA ALA A 177 -6.11 6.32 0.30
C ALA A 177 -4.72 6.79 -0.17
N PHE A 178 -3.66 6.55 0.61
CA PHE A 178 -2.29 6.85 0.19
C PHE A 178 -1.75 5.83 -0.81
N ALA A 179 -1.98 4.55 -0.53
CA ALA A 179 -1.50 3.43 -1.32
C ALA A 179 -2.14 3.39 -2.71
N ASP A 180 -3.38 3.90 -2.88
CA ASP A 180 -4.03 4.01 -4.19
C ASP A 180 -3.26 4.88 -5.21
N MET A 181 -2.36 5.75 -4.75
CA MET A 181 -1.45 6.53 -5.60
C MET A 181 -0.17 5.81 -5.98
N MET A 182 0.03 4.59 -5.48
CA MET A 182 1.28 3.85 -5.62
C MET A 182 1.14 2.66 -6.55
N ILE A 183 2.25 2.36 -7.21
CA ILE A 183 2.45 1.15 -7.99
C ILE A 183 3.37 0.23 -7.21
N PHE A 184 2.88 -0.97 -6.90
CA PHE A 184 3.60 -2.00 -6.15
C PHE A 184 4.26 -3.00 -7.11
N PRO A 185 5.49 -3.46 -6.84
CA PRO A 185 6.05 -4.59 -7.57
C PRO A 185 5.32 -5.88 -7.17
N CYS A 186 5.31 -6.85 -8.07
CA CYS A 186 4.86 -8.20 -7.76
C CYS A 186 5.59 -8.79 -6.53
N ILE A 187 4.85 -9.48 -5.65
CA ILE A 187 5.44 -10.18 -4.50
C ILE A 187 6.49 -11.23 -4.91
N PHE A 188 6.37 -11.78 -6.12
CA PHE A 188 7.32 -12.75 -6.70
C PHE A 188 8.48 -12.10 -7.46
N ARG A 189 8.77 -10.81 -7.23
CA ARG A 189 9.88 -10.11 -7.90
C ARG A 189 11.23 -10.78 -7.71
N TYR A 190 11.47 -11.34 -6.51
CA TYR A 190 12.71 -12.07 -6.20
C TYR A 190 12.83 -13.41 -6.94
N ARG A 191 11.75 -13.89 -7.56
CA ARG A 191 11.75 -15.07 -8.44
C ARG A 191 11.89 -14.70 -9.92
N GLY A 192 11.93 -13.41 -10.25
CA GLY A 192 12.09 -12.89 -11.61
C GLY A 192 10.86 -12.18 -12.18
N CYS A 193 9.75 -12.05 -11.43
CA CYS A 193 8.61 -11.29 -11.91
C CYS A 193 8.90 -9.78 -11.93
N THR A 194 8.91 -9.15 -13.09
CA THR A 194 9.19 -7.70 -13.24
C THR A 194 7.93 -6.85 -13.34
N GLN A 195 6.75 -7.43 -13.10
CA GLN A 195 5.48 -6.73 -13.26
C GLN A 195 5.16 -5.85 -12.04
N TYR A 196 4.46 -4.76 -12.32
CA TYR A 196 4.08 -3.71 -11.37
C TYR A 196 2.58 -3.45 -11.49
N PHE A 197 1.91 -3.28 -10.35
CA PHE A 197 0.46 -3.19 -10.28
C PHE A 197 0.02 -2.01 -9.45
N LYS A 198 -1.12 -1.42 -9.82
CA LYS A 198 -1.80 -0.47 -8.96
C LYS A 198 -2.23 -1.19 -7.68
N PHE A 199 -2.19 -0.49 -6.55
CA PHE A 199 -2.79 -0.94 -5.30
C PHE A 199 -4.25 -1.38 -5.51
N GLY A 200 -4.61 -2.57 -4.99
CA GLY A 200 -5.96 -3.12 -5.10
C GLY A 200 -6.03 -4.51 -5.74
N GLU A 201 -7.09 -4.76 -6.50
CA GLU A 201 -7.46 -6.09 -7.02
C GLU A 201 -6.50 -6.60 -8.10
N GLN A 202 -5.96 -5.72 -8.95
CA GLN A 202 -5.04 -6.11 -10.03
C GLN A 202 -3.79 -6.82 -9.51
N SER A 203 -3.23 -6.37 -8.38
CA SER A 203 -2.10 -7.04 -7.73
C SER A 203 -2.47 -8.44 -7.29
N TRP A 204 -3.69 -8.64 -6.81
CA TRP A 204 -4.15 -9.93 -6.30
C TRP A 204 -4.40 -10.94 -7.44
N GLU A 205 -5.10 -10.52 -8.49
CA GLU A 205 -5.36 -11.35 -9.67
C GLU A 205 -4.05 -11.85 -10.29
N HIS A 206 -3.09 -10.93 -10.45
CA HIS A 206 -1.77 -11.31 -10.92
C HIS A 206 -1.07 -12.29 -9.99
N GLU A 207 -1.13 -12.11 -8.67
CA GLU A 207 -0.47 -13.02 -7.73
C GLU A 207 -0.94 -14.48 -7.90
N ILE A 208 -2.24 -14.71 -8.18
CA ILE A 208 -2.80 -16.04 -8.42
C ILE A 208 -2.28 -16.63 -9.74
N GLU A 209 -2.21 -15.81 -10.78
CA GLU A 209 -1.87 -16.26 -12.14
C GLU A 209 -0.37 -16.21 -12.44
N CYS A 210 0.41 -15.58 -11.56
CA CYS A 210 1.82 -15.28 -11.77
C CYS A 210 2.59 -16.56 -12.11
N PRO A 211 3.27 -16.62 -13.28
CA PRO A 211 4.10 -17.77 -13.64
C PRO A 211 5.17 -18.11 -12.59
N TYR A 212 5.65 -17.10 -11.88
CA TYR A 212 6.65 -17.22 -10.82
C TYR A 212 6.07 -17.62 -9.44
N GLY A 213 4.74 -17.53 -9.28
CA GLY A 213 4.03 -17.93 -8.07
C GLY A 213 3.81 -19.44 -7.98
N LYS A 214 3.63 -20.11 -9.12
CA LYS A 214 3.37 -21.55 -9.20
C LYS A 214 4.57 -22.32 -8.64
N PRO A 215 4.38 -23.22 -7.65
CA PRO A 215 5.46 -24.12 -7.25
C PRO A 215 5.85 -24.93 -8.48
N TYR A 216 7.15 -25.04 -8.76
CA TYR A 216 7.64 -25.88 -9.85
C TYR A 216 7.24 -27.33 -9.54
N VAL A 217 6.12 -27.77 -10.11
CA VAL A 217 5.74 -29.18 -10.08
C VAL A 217 6.71 -29.84 -11.02
N ARG A 218 7.74 -30.49 -10.45
CA ARG A 218 8.59 -31.38 -11.22
C ARG A 218 7.65 -32.39 -11.85
N GLU A 219 7.47 -32.30 -13.17
CA GLU A 219 6.73 -33.30 -13.91
C GLU A 219 7.32 -34.63 -13.50
N LYS A 220 6.51 -35.46 -12.84
CA LYS A 220 6.91 -36.84 -12.62
C LYS A 220 7.22 -37.35 -14.02
N PRO A 221 8.43 -37.83 -14.31
CA PRO A 221 8.74 -38.35 -15.63
C PRO A 221 7.61 -39.32 -15.94
N GLN A 222 6.79 -38.96 -16.94
CA GLN A 222 5.64 -39.76 -17.33
C GLN A 222 6.19 -41.17 -17.44
N SER A 223 5.64 -42.06 -16.63
CA SER A 223 6.10 -43.45 -16.53
C SER A 223 6.33 -43.89 -17.95
N ARG A 224 7.62 -44.05 -18.32
CA ARG A 224 7.98 -44.55 -19.63
C ARG A 224 7.11 -45.79 -19.79
N GLN A 225 6.25 -45.79 -20.81
CA GLN A 225 5.67 -47.05 -21.23
C GLN A 225 6.81 -48.06 -21.35
N PRO A 226 6.60 -49.33 -21.00
CA PRO A 226 7.63 -50.35 -21.07
C PRO A 226 8.00 -50.60 -22.55
N GLU A 227 8.77 -49.69 -23.13
CA GLU A 227 9.42 -49.89 -24.41
C GLU A 227 10.79 -50.47 -24.13
N HIS A 228 10.84 -51.79 -24.36
CA HIS A 228 11.95 -52.57 -24.88
C HIS A 228 13.38 -52.14 -24.52
N GLU A 229 14.11 -53.08 -23.92
CA GLU A 229 15.56 -53.11 -23.70
C GLU A 229 16.37 -52.34 -24.75
N ILE A 230 16.63 -51.05 -24.52
CA ILE A 230 17.68 -50.32 -25.22
C ILE A 230 18.83 -50.11 -24.23
N ARG A 231 19.93 -50.73 -24.62
CA ARG A 231 21.28 -50.84 -24.03
C ARG A 231 21.73 -49.60 -23.25
N GLN A 232 22.24 -49.86 -22.05
CA GLN A 232 22.39 -48.94 -20.92
C GLN A 232 23.74 -48.17 -20.85
N GLU A 233 24.45 -47.94 -21.95
CA GLU A 233 25.89 -47.62 -21.87
C GLU A 233 26.33 -46.14 -22.01
N SER A 234 25.46 -45.13 -22.20
CA SER A 234 25.94 -43.77 -22.55
C SER A 234 25.66 -42.59 -21.59
N LEU A 235 25.09 -42.79 -20.39
CA LEU A 235 24.55 -41.68 -19.58
C LEU A 235 25.37 -41.23 -18.33
N GLN A 236 26.70 -41.10 -18.42
CA GLN A 236 27.50 -40.63 -17.26
C GLN A 236 28.48 -39.46 -17.49
N HIS A 237 28.38 -38.69 -18.57
CA HIS A 237 29.19 -37.47 -18.66
C HIS A 237 28.47 -36.26 -18.01
N LYS A 238 28.88 -35.95 -16.77
CA LYS A 238 28.60 -34.65 -16.15
C LYS A 238 29.50 -33.61 -16.81
N GLU A 239 28.92 -32.72 -17.62
CA GLU A 239 29.67 -31.63 -18.21
C GLU A 239 29.80 -30.47 -17.20
N ARG A 240 31.03 -29.99 -17.01
CA ARG A 240 31.29 -28.77 -16.26
C ARG A 240 31.07 -27.59 -17.21
N GLY A 241 30.09 -26.75 -16.90
CA GLY A 241 29.78 -25.57 -17.69
C GLY A 241 30.05 -24.28 -16.91
N VAL A 242 30.30 -23.21 -17.65
CA VAL A 242 30.40 -21.86 -17.10
C VAL A 242 29.08 -21.15 -17.34
N ILE A 243 28.47 -20.62 -16.29
CA ILE A 243 27.28 -19.78 -16.36
C ILE A 243 27.73 -18.33 -16.25
N GLU A 244 27.54 -17.55 -17.32
CA GLU A 244 27.76 -16.12 -17.30
C GLU A 244 26.63 -15.42 -16.53
N THR A 245 27.01 -14.60 -15.56
CA THR A 245 26.08 -13.77 -14.79
C THR A 245 26.52 -12.30 -14.89
N HIS A 246 25.61 -11.38 -14.56
CA HIS A 246 25.87 -9.93 -14.60
C HIS A 246 27.03 -9.50 -13.68
N SER A 247 27.41 -10.35 -12.71
CA SER A 247 28.47 -10.11 -11.74
C SER A 247 29.72 -11.00 -11.93
N GLY A 248 29.77 -11.85 -12.97
CA GLY A 248 30.93 -12.71 -13.26
C GLY A 248 30.57 -14.12 -13.72
N HIS A 249 31.55 -15.02 -13.70
CA HIS A 249 31.40 -16.41 -14.15
C HIS A 249 31.19 -17.34 -12.96
N ILE A 250 30.12 -18.14 -12.98
CA ILE A 250 29.88 -19.19 -11.99
C ILE A 250 30.16 -20.56 -12.65
N TYR A 251 31.12 -21.29 -12.11
CA TYR A 251 31.41 -22.66 -12.54
C TYR A 251 30.42 -23.60 -11.86
N ALA A 252 29.57 -24.27 -12.63
CA ALA A 252 28.58 -25.21 -12.12
C ALA A 252 28.57 -26.50 -12.95
N THR A 253 28.20 -27.62 -12.31
CA THR A 253 27.98 -28.87 -13.04
C THR A 253 26.59 -28.81 -13.66
N ILE A 254 26.51 -28.65 -14.98
CA ILE A 254 25.23 -28.57 -15.68
C ILE A 254 24.77 -30.01 -15.87
N THR A 255 23.66 -30.36 -15.22
CA THR A 255 23.05 -31.66 -15.46
C THR A 255 22.05 -31.46 -16.60
N PRO A 256 22.21 -32.13 -17.76
CA PRO A 256 21.23 -32.01 -18.83
C PRO A 256 19.85 -32.37 -18.28
N ASN A 257 18.87 -31.49 -18.50
CA ASN A 257 17.47 -31.61 -18.04
C ASN A 257 17.19 -31.26 -16.56
N ALA A 258 18.13 -30.68 -15.81
CA ALA A 258 17.85 -30.10 -14.49
C ALA A 258 17.82 -28.56 -14.55
N PRO A 259 16.82 -27.88 -13.94
CA PRO A 259 16.83 -26.42 -13.87
C PRO A 259 18.07 -25.93 -13.09
N VAL A 260 18.62 -24.78 -13.48
CA VAL A 260 19.90 -24.22 -13.00
C VAL A 260 19.98 -24.05 -11.47
N PHE A 261 18.84 -24.08 -10.77
CA PHE A 261 18.74 -24.02 -9.31
C PHE A 261 17.87 -25.15 -8.72
N ALA A 262 17.88 -26.34 -9.33
CA ALA A 262 17.17 -27.49 -8.81
C ALA A 262 17.68 -27.87 -7.41
N ARG A 263 16.76 -28.13 -6.48
CA ARG A 263 17.09 -28.58 -5.13
C ARG A 263 17.91 -29.89 -5.20
N PRO A 264 18.99 -30.06 -4.41
CA PRO A 264 19.76 -31.30 -4.40
C PRO A 264 18.85 -32.51 -4.15
N THR A 265 18.91 -33.50 -5.03
CA THR A 265 18.09 -34.73 -4.92
C THR A 265 18.68 -35.74 -3.94
N ASN A 266 19.98 -35.65 -3.64
CA ASN A 266 20.63 -36.54 -2.70
C ASN A 266 20.33 -36.11 -1.25
N LYS A 267 19.79 -37.02 -0.43
CA LYS A 267 19.38 -36.74 0.96
C LYS A 267 20.54 -36.21 1.82
N GLN A 268 21.77 -36.66 1.56
CA GLN A 268 22.96 -36.19 2.29
C GLN A 268 23.38 -34.74 1.96
N GLY A 269 22.98 -34.19 0.81
CA GLY A 269 23.32 -32.81 0.41
C GLY A 269 22.27 -31.77 0.80
N LYS A 270 21.09 -32.19 1.27
CA LYS A 270 20.01 -31.29 1.68
C LYS A 270 20.36 -30.49 2.92
N ASP A 271 20.99 -31.15 3.89
CA ASP A 271 21.30 -30.54 5.18
C ASP A 271 22.42 -29.50 5.03
N ILE A 272 23.44 -29.80 4.23
CA ILE A 272 24.56 -28.89 3.97
C ILE A 272 24.10 -27.61 3.26
N PHE A 273 23.26 -27.73 2.23
CA PHE A 273 22.76 -26.57 1.49
C PHE A 273 21.82 -25.69 2.33
N LEU A 274 20.93 -26.30 3.12
CA LEU A 274 20.04 -25.56 4.02
C LEU A 274 20.84 -24.82 5.10
N ASP A 275 21.86 -25.46 5.66
CA ASP A 275 22.70 -24.88 6.70
C ASP A 275 23.54 -23.71 6.17
N GLU A 276 24.09 -23.83 4.95
CA GLU A 276 24.87 -22.76 4.30
C GLU A 276 23.98 -21.58 3.86
N PHE A 277 22.77 -21.85 3.37
CA PHE A 277 21.80 -20.81 3.03
C PHE A 277 21.28 -20.08 4.29
N GLN A 278 21.05 -20.81 5.38
CA GLN A 278 20.66 -20.23 6.67
C GLN A 278 21.78 -19.33 7.22
N ARG A 279 23.04 -19.80 7.18
CA ARG A 279 24.22 -19.01 7.54
C ARG A 279 24.37 -17.75 6.69
N HIS A 280 24.11 -17.83 5.39
CA HIS A 280 24.14 -16.65 4.52
C HIS A 280 23.04 -15.64 4.90
N ARG A 281 21.83 -16.10 5.22
CA ARG A 281 20.73 -15.24 5.74
C ARG A 281 21.11 -14.56 7.06
N GLU A 282 21.75 -15.28 7.97
CA GLU A 282 22.19 -14.75 9.27
C GLU A 282 23.36 -13.76 9.11
N ASN A 283 24.28 -14.02 8.17
CA ASN A 283 25.35 -13.07 7.81
C ASN A 283 24.81 -11.80 7.17
N LEU A 284 23.77 -11.88 6.34
CA LEU A 284 23.10 -10.69 5.81
C LEU A 284 22.36 -9.94 6.93
N ALA A 285 21.67 -10.64 7.83
CA ALA A 285 20.97 -10.00 8.95
C ALA A 285 21.92 -9.32 9.95
N SER A 286 23.12 -9.89 10.18
CA SER A 286 24.15 -9.27 11.03
C SER A 286 24.84 -8.09 10.33
N LYS A 287 25.08 -8.17 9.02
CA LYS A 287 25.69 -7.08 8.23
C LYS A 287 24.78 -5.87 8.07
N TRP A 288 23.47 -6.08 7.97
CA TRP A 288 22.49 -5.02 7.70
C TRP A 288 21.62 -4.65 8.92
N GLY A 289 21.85 -5.30 10.06
CA GLY A 289 21.04 -5.13 11.27
C GLY A 289 19.67 -5.80 11.17
N ARG A 290 19.11 -6.24 12.30
CA ARG A 290 17.71 -6.65 12.34
C ARG A 290 16.84 -5.39 12.15
N PRO A 291 15.81 -5.41 11.28
CA PRO A 291 15.02 -4.22 10.94
C PRO A 291 14.36 -3.48 12.12
N ASN A 292 14.34 -4.06 13.33
CA ASN A 292 13.72 -3.47 14.51
C ASN A 292 14.69 -3.01 15.61
N ASP A 293 16.00 -3.25 15.50
CA ASP A 293 16.94 -2.98 16.61
C ASP A 293 17.64 -1.61 16.48
N GLY A 294 17.35 -0.85 15.42
CA GLY A 294 18.15 0.32 15.01
C GLY A 294 17.43 1.67 14.91
N LEU A 295 16.15 1.78 15.26
CA LEU A 295 15.59 3.12 15.50
C LEU A 295 16.05 3.56 16.88
N PRO A 296 16.85 4.63 17.02
CA PRO A 296 17.08 5.20 18.32
C PRO A 296 15.71 5.54 18.89
N GLN A 297 15.34 4.92 20.01
CA GLN A 297 14.58 5.64 21.00
C GLN A 297 15.47 6.80 21.42
N GLU A 298 15.47 7.89 20.65
CA GLU A 298 15.80 9.18 21.24
C GLU A 298 14.76 9.36 22.33
N GLU A 299 15.18 9.06 23.56
CA GLU A 299 14.60 9.64 24.76
C GLU A 299 14.42 11.12 24.45
N PHE A 300 13.18 11.52 24.20
CA PHE A 300 12.76 12.90 24.27
C PHE A 300 12.95 13.35 25.72
N GLN A 301 14.20 13.67 26.08
CA GLN A 301 14.48 14.42 27.28
C GLN A 301 13.85 15.80 27.07
N HIS A 302 12.70 15.97 27.72
CA HIS A 302 12.01 17.24 27.82
C HIS A 302 12.99 18.34 28.25
N PRO A 303 13.13 19.45 27.52
CA PRO A 303 13.73 20.64 28.10
C PRO A 303 12.82 21.08 29.24
N ARG A 304 13.33 20.99 30.47
CA ARG A 304 12.74 21.65 31.64
C ARG A 304 12.63 23.13 31.31
N ASN A 305 11.39 23.60 31.36
CA ASN A 305 11.01 24.98 31.20
C ASN A 305 11.73 25.81 32.28
N SER A 306 12.84 26.45 31.91
CA SER A 306 13.51 27.43 32.74
C SER A 306 13.33 28.79 32.09
N ASN A 307 12.54 29.63 32.75
CA ASN A 307 12.45 31.05 32.52
C ASN A 307 13.87 31.64 32.50
N SER A 308 14.33 32.11 31.34
CA SER A 308 15.42 33.09 31.30
C SER A 308 15.21 34.04 30.11
N ARG A 309 15.20 35.32 30.47
CA ARG A 309 15.18 36.48 29.59
C ARG A 309 16.35 36.40 28.61
N LEU A 310 16.13 36.70 27.33
CA LEU A 310 17.20 37.04 26.40
C LEU A 310 17.00 38.48 25.90
N PRO A 311 18.09 39.28 25.81
CA PRO A 311 18.06 40.58 25.17
C PRO A 311 18.28 40.45 23.66
N GLU A 312 17.81 41.48 22.95
CA GLU A 312 17.93 41.71 21.52
C GLU A 312 19.40 41.76 21.06
N ARG A 313 19.67 41.15 19.90
CA ARG A 313 20.73 41.60 18.99
C ARG A 313 20.46 41.12 17.57
N ALA A 314 20.36 42.09 16.66
CA ALA A 314 20.39 41.94 15.22
C ALA A 314 21.84 41.83 14.73
N VAL A 315 22.15 40.96 13.76
CA VAL A 315 23.10 41.20 12.66
C VAL A 315 22.77 40.28 11.47
N ASN A 316 22.82 40.90 10.29
CA ASN A 316 22.68 40.36 8.94
C ASN A 316 23.60 39.17 8.60
N SER A 317 23.15 38.26 7.74
CA SER A 317 24.04 37.65 6.74
C SER A 317 23.28 37.23 5.49
N SER A 318 23.77 37.75 4.37
CA SER A 318 23.39 37.48 3.00
C SER A 318 24.18 36.27 2.48
N PHE A 319 23.50 35.26 1.95
CA PHE A 319 24.11 34.21 1.15
C PHE A 319 23.22 33.90 -0.06
N SER A 320 23.77 34.12 -1.25
CA SER A 320 23.23 33.66 -2.53
C SER A 320 23.84 32.30 -2.92
N PRO A 321 23.17 31.49 -3.75
CA PRO A 321 23.48 30.07 -3.94
C PRO A 321 24.40 29.83 -5.15
N ALA A 322 25.20 28.77 -5.09
CA ALA A 322 25.93 28.23 -6.23
C ALA A 322 25.24 26.95 -6.75
N ASP A 323 25.07 26.92 -8.06
CA ASP A 323 24.42 25.90 -8.86
C ASP A 323 25.15 24.55 -8.87
N GLY A 324 24.37 23.47 -8.87
CA GLY A 324 24.84 22.10 -9.08
C GLY A 324 23.76 21.30 -9.81
N VAL A 325 23.71 21.43 -11.14
CA VAL A 325 22.77 20.73 -12.02
C VAL A 325 23.23 19.28 -12.19
N ILE A 326 22.53 18.33 -11.55
CA ILE A 326 22.62 16.90 -11.86
C ILE A 326 21.41 16.54 -12.74
N LYS A 327 21.68 16.12 -13.98
CA LYS A 327 20.65 15.62 -14.91
C LYS A 327 20.18 14.22 -14.46
N PRO A 328 18.88 13.97 -14.27
CA PRO A 328 18.37 12.61 -14.13
C PRO A 328 18.18 11.94 -15.50
N GLN A 329 18.49 10.64 -15.52
CA GLN A 329 18.34 9.72 -16.65
C GLN A 329 16.86 9.57 -17.06
N GLN A 330 16.68 9.32 -18.35
CA GLN A 330 15.40 9.21 -19.04
C GLN A 330 14.54 8.08 -18.47
N GLY A 331 13.37 8.43 -17.94
CA GLY A 331 12.34 7.46 -17.54
C GLY A 331 11.47 7.06 -18.72
N THR A 332 11.18 5.77 -18.81
CA THR A 332 10.18 5.20 -19.72
C THR A 332 8.81 5.80 -19.48
N VAL A 333 8.24 6.41 -20.52
CA VAL A 333 6.87 6.94 -20.55
C VAL A 333 5.91 5.76 -20.60
N TYR A 334 5.17 5.50 -19.51
CA TYR A 334 3.98 4.68 -19.57
C TYR A 334 2.84 5.56 -20.10
N GLU A 335 2.44 5.33 -21.35
CA GLU A 335 1.29 5.99 -21.93
C GLU A 335 0.01 5.58 -21.19
N ASN A 336 -0.73 6.59 -20.75
CA ASN A 336 -2.05 6.46 -20.15
C ASN A 336 -3.01 5.80 -21.16
N MET A 337 -3.33 4.51 -20.97
CA MET A 337 -4.52 3.93 -21.59
C MET A 337 -5.76 4.47 -20.87
N GLY A 338 -6.37 5.51 -21.45
CA GLY A 338 -7.65 6.07 -21.02
C GLY A 338 -8.81 5.14 -21.36
N TYR A 339 -9.09 4.17 -20.49
CA TYR A 339 -10.35 3.42 -20.46
C TYR A 339 -10.81 3.33 -19.00
N GLY A 340 -11.43 4.39 -18.48
CA GLY A 340 -11.80 4.44 -17.06
C GLY A 340 -13.14 5.10 -16.75
N SER A 341 -13.62 6.04 -17.55
CA SER A 341 -14.87 6.74 -17.24
C SER A 341 -16.11 6.03 -17.77
N GLU A 342 -16.04 5.39 -18.94
CA GLU A 342 -17.22 4.75 -19.56
C GLU A 342 -17.59 3.43 -18.87
N LEU A 343 -16.61 2.61 -18.49
CA LEU A 343 -16.86 1.32 -17.83
C LEU A 343 -17.49 1.49 -16.45
N ILE A 344 -17.08 2.51 -15.69
CA ILE A 344 -17.66 2.81 -14.37
C ILE A 344 -19.10 3.33 -14.51
N HIS A 345 -19.39 4.08 -15.57
CA HIS A 345 -20.75 4.56 -15.85
C HIS A 345 -21.67 3.41 -16.30
N GLU A 346 -21.15 2.50 -17.13
CA GLU A 346 -21.86 1.31 -17.60
C GLU A 346 -22.15 0.32 -16.46
N LEU A 347 -21.19 0.10 -15.54
CA LEU A 347 -21.38 -0.75 -14.38
C LEU A 347 -22.40 -0.18 -13.39
N LYS A 348 -22.39 1.14 -13.16
CA LYS A 348 -23.41 1.80 -12.32
C LYS A 348 -24.81 1.72 -12.94
N TYR A 349 -24.91 1.89 -14.26
CA TYR A 349 -26.17 1.75 -14.99
C TYR A 349 -26.72 0.31 -14.92
N LYS A 350 -25.88 -0.71 -15.15
CA LYS A 350 -26.27 -2.12 -15.03
C LYS A 350 -26.64 -2.51 -13.59
N GLN A 351 -26.00 -1.92 -12.59
CA GLN A 351 -26.34 -2.14 -11.19
C GLN A 351 -27.68 -1.47 -10.81
N GLN A 352 -27.98 -0.30 -11.35
CA GLN A 352 -29.29 0.35 -11.20
C GLN A 352 -30.41 -0.47 -11.85
N LEU A 353 -30.18 -1.03 -13.05
CA LEU A 353 -31.16 -1.88 -13.74
C LEU A 353 -31.48 -3.17 -12.96
N ARG A 354 -30.49 -3.77 -12.28
CA ARG A 354 -30.72 -4.94 -11.41
C ARG A 354 -31.50 -4.60 -10.13
N MET A 355 -31.33 -3.37 -9.63
CA MET A 355 -32.00 -2.90 -8.42
C MET A 355 -33.45 -2.44 -8.68
N SER A 356 -33.78 -2.03 -9.90
CA SER A 356 -35.13 -1.56 -10.25
C SER A 356 -36.16 -2.67 -10.47
N GLY A 357 -35.77 -3.95 -10.37
CA GLY A 357 -36.72 -5.06 -10.25
C GLY A 357 -37.70 -5.23 -11.42
N THR A 358 -37.37 -4.77 -12.62
CA THR A 358 -38.18 -4.98 -13.82
C THR A 358 -37.69 -6.22 -14.57
N PRO A 359 -38.49 -7.31 -14.66
CA PRO A 359 -38.17 -8.43 -15.53
C PRO A 359 -38.53 -8.06 -16.98
N GLU A 360 -37.53 -7.93 -17.85
CA GLU A 360 -37.76 -7.88 -19.29
C GLU A 360 -38.19 -9.27 -19.79
N TYR A 361 -39.50 -9.43 -20.01
CA TYR A 361 -40.03 -10.44 -20.92
C TYR A 361 -39.99 -9.87 -22.34
N LEU A 362 -39.11 -10.40 -23.18
CA LEU A 362 -39.25 -10.29 -24.63
C LEU A 362 -40.35 -11.26 -25.08
N ASN A 363 -41.49 -10.72 -25.52
CA ASN A 363 -42.34 -11.34 -26.52
C ASN A 363 -43.08 -10.24 -27.28
N GLY A 364 -42.87 -10.22 -28.60
CA GLY A 364 -43.68 -9.43 -29.52
C GLY A 364 -45.02 -10.10 -29.78
N ALA A 365 -46.09 -9.31 -29.82
CA ALA A 365 -47.27 -9.54 -30.63
C ALA A 365 -48.17 -8.30 -30.59
N GLU A 366 -48.83 -8.07 -31.72
CA GLU A 366 -49.67 -6.96 -32.10
C GLU A 366 -51.00 -6.88 -31.30
N GLY A 367 -51.61 -5.69 -31.25
CA GLY A 367 -53.07 -5.57 -31.41
C GLY A 367 -53.92 -4.98 -30.27
N ARG A 368 -54.53 -3.82 -30.60
CA ARG A 368 -55.89 -3.34 -30.27
C ARG A 368 -56.29 -2.87 -28.85
N ARG A 369 -56.72 -1.60 -28.83
CA ARG A 369 -57.93 -0.96 -28.22
C ARG A 369 -58.55 -1.60 -26.97
N GLY A 370 -58.77 -0.78 -25.94
CA GLY A 370 -59.84 -1.02 -24.95
C GLY A 370 -59.79 -0.11 -23.72
N SER A 371 -60.79 0.76 -23.62
CA SER A 371 -61.20 1.57 -22.46
C SER A 371 -61.67 0.75 -21.25
N GLY A 372 -61.65 1.34 -20.04
CA GLY A 372 -62.66 1.03 -19.02
C GLY A 372 -62.21 0.97 -17.55
N MET A 373 -62.67 1.97 -16.78
CA MET A 373 -63.25 1.97 -15.42
C MET A 373 -62.80 0.96 -14.32
N GLU A 374 -62.47 1.57 -13.18
CA GLU A 374 -62.99 1.36 -11.81
C GLU A 374 -62.86 0.04 -11.03
N ASN A 375 -62.56 0.27 -9.74
CA ASN A 375 -63.01 -0.41 -8.53
C ASN A 375 -62.27 -1.63 -7.94
N ALA A 376 -61.69 -1.32 -6.77
CA ALA A 376 -61.98 -1.88 -5.44
C ALA A 376 -61.58 -3.32 -5.06
N ASN A 377 -60.94 -3.35 -3.88
CA ASN A 377 -60.95 -4.37 -2.83
C ASN A 377 -60.14 -5.67 -2.98
N SER A 378 -59.43 -5.96 -1.88
CA SER A 378 -59.51 -7.22 -1.11
C SER A 378 -58.23 -8.05 -1.00
N TYR A 379 -57.72 -8.09 0.24
CA TYR A 379 -57.26 -9.25 1.01
C TYR A 379 -56.03 -10.11 0.62
N TYR A 380 -55.33 -10.50 1.71
CA TYR A 380 -54.38 -11.60 1.95
C TYR A 380 -52.90 -11.48 1.54
N ASN A 381 -52.03 -11.55 2.55
CA ASN A 381 -50.71 -12.22 2.55
C ASN A 381 -50.39 -12.53 4.02
N LYS A 382 -50.58 -13.75 4.54
CA LYS A 382 -49.97 -15.06 4.27
C LYS A 382 -48.48 -15.12 4.66
N GLU A 383 -48.25 -15.98 5.64
CA GLU A 383 -47.06 -16.21 6.45
C GLU A 383 -45.83 -16.61 5.62
N ARG A 384 -44.65 -16.14 6.05
CA ARG A 384 -43.35 -16.57 5.51
C ARG A 384 -42.75 -17.62 6.44
N GLU A 385 -42.78 -18.88 6.01
CA GLU A 385 -41.97 -19.95 6.56
C GLU A 385 -40.48 -19.66 6.35
N GLN A 386 -39.70 -19.67 7.44
CA GLN A 386 -38.24 -19.66 7.40
C GLN A 386 -37.73 -21.09 7.17
N ARG A 387 -37.16 -21.36 5.99
CA ARG A 387 -36.36 -22.57 5.76
C ARG A 387 -34.93 -22.34 6.28
N LYS A 388 -34.59 -23.03 7.36
CA LYS A 388 -33.20 -23.26 7.80
C LYS A 388 -32.52 -24.17 6.78
N MET A 389 -31.34 -23.78 6.28
CA MET A 389 -30.40 -24.70 5.64
C MET A 389 -29.35 -25.09 6.67
N GLU A 390 -29.35 -26.36 7.06
CA GLU A 390 -28.25 -27.02 7.76
C GLU A 390 -27.27 -27.55 6.71
N TYR A 391 -25.98 -27.29 6.89
CA TYR A 391 -24.91 -27.98 6.16
C TYR A 391 -24.23 -28.96 7.10
N SER A 392 -24.22 -30.24 6.72
CA SER A 392 -23.43 -31.28 7.34
C SER A 392 -22.02 -31.30 6.75
N VAL A 393 -21.01 -31.45 7.63
CA VAL A 393 -19.62 -31.69 7.27
C VAL A 393 -19.35 -33.16 7.59
N TYR A 394 -18.96 -33.94 6.59
CA TYR A 394 -18.47 -35.31 6.79
C TYR A 394 -16.95 -35.31 6.87
N GLY A 395 -16.46 -35.87 7.99
CA GLY A 395 -15.35 -36.82 8.13
C GLY A 395 -14.00 -36.46 7.54
#